data_AF-A0A8T5LMA9-F1
#
_entry.id   AF-A0A8T5LMA9-F1
#
_cell.length_a   1.000
_cell.length_b   1.000
_cell.length_c   1.000
_cell.angle_alpha   90.00
_cell.angle_beta   90.00
_cell.angle_gamma   90.00
#
_symmetry.space_group_name_H-M   'P 1'
#
loop_
_entity.id
_entity.type
_entity.pdbx_description
1 polymer ?
#
loop_
_entity_poly.entity_id
_entity_poly.type
_entity_poly.pdbx_seq_one_letter_code
_entity_poly.pdbx_strand_id
1 'polypeptide(L)' 'MLQNEENIGEDSLWAEGSFAETMSSTDWEKKKRTFHMKHDEEMNYNCVKCNSKISAHNKDWHVGMCDNCFDTMK' A
#
# COMPACT_ATOMS: atom_id res chain seq x y z
N MET A 1 -14.06 35.04 2.70
CA MET A 1 -12.73 35.29 3.28
C MET A 1 -12.94 35.22 4.77
N LEU A 2 -12.48 34.23 5.51
CA LEU A 2 -11.10 33.75 5.61
C LEU A 2 -11.05 32.22 5.76
N GLN A 3 -9.97 31.64 5.27
CA GLN A 3 -9.66 30.22 5.31
C GLN A 3 -9.47 29.77 6.77
N ASN A 4 -10.18 28.73 7.20
CA ASN A 4 -9.79 27.98 8.39
C ASN A 4 -8.74 26.96 7.94
N GLU A 5 -7.47 27.36 8.02
CA GLU A 5 -6.35 26.43 7.91
C GLU A 5 -6.32 25.60 9.20
N GLU A 6 -6.81 24.36 9.13
CA GLU A 6 -6.59 23.38 10.21
C GLU A 6 -5.08 23.14 10.32
N ASN A 7 -4.51 23.73 11.38
CA ASN A 7 -3.15 23.49 11.82
C ASN A 7 -3.08 22.04 12.34
N ILE A 8 -2.89 21.09 11.44
CA ILE A 8 -2.59 19.68 11.76
C ILE A 8 -1.19 19.69 12.38
N GLY A 9 -1.16 19.93 13.68
CA GLY A 9 0.07 20.03 14.46
C GLY A 9 0.93 18.80 14.28
N GLU A 10 2.21 19.06 14.00
CA GLU A 10 3.29 18.09 13.87
C GLU A 10 3.34 17.10 15.07
N ASP A 11 2.79 17.50 16.21
CA ASP A 11 2.66 16.70 17.44
C ASP A 11 1.82 15.42 17.29
N SER A 12 0.88 15.35 16.34
CA SER A 12 0.05 14.15 16.16
C SER A 12 0.71 13.09 15.27
N LEU A 13 1.64 13.48 14.38
CA LEU A 13 2.36 12.58 13.49
C LEU A 13 3.50 11.83 14.21
N TRP A 14 4.05 12.45 15.27
CA TRP A 14 5.13 11.90 16.08
C TRP A 14 4.68 11.46 17.47
N ALA A 15 3.38 11.31 17.68
CA ALA A 15 2.83 10.80 18.93
C ALA A 15 3.46 9.44 19.27
N GLU A 16 3.72 9.22 20.55
CA GLU A 16 4.44 8.08 21.10
C GLU A 16 3.84 6.76 20.57
N GLY A 17 4.60 6.03 19.74
CA GLY A 17 4.16 4.79 19.09
C GLY A 17 3.98 4.85 17.57
N SER A 18 4.20 6.01 16.92
CA SER A 18 4.15 6.11 15.46
C SER A 18 5.45 5.58 14.83
N PHE A 19 5.34 4.57 13.96
CA PHE A 19 6.46 4.04 13.17
C PHE A 19 6.20 4.20 11.67
N ALA A 20 7.24 4.54 10.92
CA ALA A 20 7.20 4.58 9.46
C ALA A 20 7.94 3.36 8.91
N GLU A 21 7.24 2.53 8.13
CA GLU A 21 7.88 1.45 7.39
C GLU A 21 8.53 2.01 6.12
N THR A 22 9.85 1.90 6.03
CA THR A 22 10.62 2.38 4.87
C THR A 22 11.03 1.21 3.97
N MET A 23 10.95 1.42 2.66
CA MET A 23 11.43 0.45 1.67
C MET A 23 12.90 0.67 1.35
N SER A 24 13.69 -0.39 1.26
CA SER A 24 15.10 -0.29 0.81
C SER A 24 15.17 0.10 -0.67
N SER A 25 16.27 0.72 -1.10
CA SER A 25 16.51 1.03 -2.52
C SER A 25 16.47 -0.22 -3.39
N THR A 26 17.03 -1.34 -2.90
CA THR A 26 17.02 -2.61 -3.63
C THR A 26 15.62 -3.21 -3.77
N ASP A 27 14.76 -3.03 -2.78
CA ASP A 27 13.39 -3.54 -2.85
C ASP A 27 12.52 -2.64 -3.72
N TRP A 28 12.75 -1.33 -3.69
CA TRP A 28 12.16 -0.40 -4.63
C TRP A 28 12.47 -0.77 -6.08
N GLU A 29 13.75 -1.04 -6.39
CA GLU A 29 14.20 -1.45 -7.72
C GLU A 29 13.56 -2.76 -8.19
N LYS A 30 13.25 -3.68 -7.27
CA LYS A 30 12.52 -4.92 -7.60
C LYS A 30 11.03 -4.64 -7.84
N LYS A 31 10.38 -3.90 -6.94
CA LYS A 31 8.93 -3.66 -6.97
C LYS A 31 8.51 -2.70 -8.08
N LYS A 32 9.34 -1.74 -8.49
CA LYS A 32 8.97 -0.78 -9.55
C LYS A 32 8.59 -1.45 -10.87
N ARG A 33 9.08 -2.68 -11.13
CA ARG A 33 8.67 -3.51 -12.28
C ARG A 33 7.15 -3.67 -12.36
N THR A 34 6.51 -3.86 -11.22
CA THR A 34 5.07 -4.21 -11.12
C THR A 34 4.18 -2.98 -10.94
N PHE A 35 4.77 -1.79 -10.83
CA PHE A 35 4.03 -0.56 -10.54
C PHE A 35 2.98 -0.22 -11.61
N HIS A 36 3.32 -0.37 -12.89
CA HIS A 36 2.42 -0.09 -14.01
C HIS A 36 1.67 -1.32 -14.54
N MET A 37 1.86 -2.48 -13.92
CA MET A 37 1.15 -3.70 -14.33
C MET A 37 -0.33 -3.61 -13.95
N LYS A 38 -1.18 -4.19 -14.78
CA LYS A 38 -2.61 -4.31 -14.51
C LYS A 38 -2.88 -5.45 -13.53
N HIS A 39 -4.05 -5.39 -12.90
CA HIS A 39 -4.51 -6.37 -11.92
C HIS A 39 -4.83 -7.76 -12.49
N ASP A 40 -4.78 -7.93 -13.81
CA ASP A 40 -5.00 -9.19 -14.54
C ASP A 40 -3.72 -9.79 -15.15
N GLU A 41 -2.55 -9.16 -14.93
CA GLU A 41 -1.26 -9.64 -15.40
C GLU A 41 -0.50 -10.43 -14.33
N GLU A 42 0.20 -11.49 -14.71
CA GLU A 42 0.99 -12.35 -13.80
C GLU A 42 0.21 -12.81 -12.54
N MET A 43 -0.97 -13.41 -12.76
CA MET A 43 -1.92 -13.90 -11.75
C MET A 43 -1.48 -15.18 -11.01
N ASN A 44 -0.27 -15.16 -10.47
CA ASN A 44 0.42 -16.32 -9.89
C ASN A 44 0.48 -16.31 -8.36
N TYR A 45 -0.18 -15.34 -7.72
CA TYR A 45 -0.17 -15.19 -6.26
C TYR A 45 -1.57 -15.31 -5.69
N ASN A 46 -1.67 -15.48 -4.37
CA ASN A 46 -2.96 -15.56 -3.68
C ASN A 46 -3.07 -14.42 -2.66
N CYS A 47 -4.28 -13.88 -2.54
CA CYS A 47 -4.61 -12.92 -1.51
C CYS A 47 -4.39 -13.52 -0.12
N VAL A 48 -3.64 -12.82 0.73
CA VAL A 48 -3.34 -13.31 2.10
C VAL A 48 -4.58 -13.40 3.00
N LYS A 49 -5.68 -12.71 2.67
CA LYS A 49 -6.92 -12.67 3.47
C LYS A 49 -7.97 -13.68 3.00
N CYS A 50 -8.22 -13.79 1.69
CA CYS A 50 -9.29 -14.63 1.14
C CYS A 50 -8.81 -15.73 0.18
N ASN A 51 -7.50 -15.83 -0.08
CA ASN A 51 -6.87 -16.82 -0.95
C ASN A 51 -7.31 -16.76 -2.43
N SER A 52 -7.97 -15.68 -2.88
CA SER A 52 -8.25 -15.46 -4.31
C SER A 52 -6.97 -15.23 -5.09
N LYS A 53 -6.92 -15.62 -6.38
CA LYS A 53 -5.77 -15.28 -7.24
C LYS A 53 -5.60 -13.77 -7.38
N ILE A 54 -4.36 -13.31 -7.37
CA ILE A 54 -3.99 -11.89 -7.54
C ILE A 54 -2.74 -11.74 -8.41
N SER A 55 -2.58 -10.55 -8.99
CA SER A 55 -1.45 -10.16 -9.83
C SER A 55 -0.17 -9.93 -9.02
N ALA A 56 0.96 -9.83 -9.72
CA ALA A 56 2.21 -9.34 -9.14
C ALA A 56 2.07 -7.92 -8.56
N HIS A 57 1.28 -7.07 -9.21
CA HIS A 57 0.99 -5.72 -8.73
C HIS A 57 0.34 -5.74 -7.34
N ASN A 58 -0.74 -6.51 -7.19
CA ASN A 58 -1.44 -6.66 -5.92
C ASN A 58 -0.53 -7.21 -4.81
N LYS A 59 0.35 -8.15 -5.16
CA LYS A 59 1.32 -8.68 -4.20
C LYS A 59 2.30 -7.62 -3.70
N ASP A 60 2.81 -6.77 -4.59
CA ASP A 60 3.87 -5.82 -4.23
C ASP A 60 3.33 -4.51 -3.64
N TRP A 61 2.13 -4.07 -4.07
CA TRP A 61 1.56 -2.75 -3.80
C TRP A 61 0.30 -2.76 -2.94
N HIS A 62 -0.48 -3.85 -2.93
CA HIS A 62 -1.68 -4.00 -2.09
C HIS A 62 -1.41 -4.91 -0.88
N VAL A 63 -0.15 -4.96 -0.41
CA VAL A 63 0.27 -5.75 0.77
C VAL A 63 -0.15 -7.23 0.67
N GLY A 64 -0.10 -7.80 -0.54
CA GLY A 64 -0.52 -9.18 -0.75
C GLY A 64 -2.03 -9.40 -0.80
N MET A 65 -2.85 -8.35 -0.96
CA MET A 65 -4.31 -8.45 -0.98
C MET A 65 -4.92 -8.20 -2.36
N CYS A 66 -6.08 -8.82 -2.62
CA CYS A 66 -6.92 -8.41 -3.73
C CYS A 66 -7.60 -7.07 -3.42
N ASP A 67 -8.06 -6.36 -4.44
CA ASP A 67 -8.60 -5.00 -4.31
C ASP A 67 -9.75 -4.95 -3.29
N ASN A 68 -10.69 -5.90 -3.36
CA ASN A 68 -11.79 -6.00 -2.39
C ASN A 68 -11.31 -6.14 -0.94
N CYS A 69 -10.24 -6.91 -0.70
CA CYS A 69 -9.70 -7.10 0.64
C CYS A 69 -8.90 -5.88 1.11
N PHE A 70 -8.20 -5.21 0.20
CA PHE A 70 -7.42 -4.01 0.47
C PHE A 70 -8.32 -2.80 0.76
N ASP A 71 -9.33 -2.57 -0.05
CA ASP A 71 -10.25 -1.43 0.08
C ASP A 71 -11.09 -1.46 1.36
N THR A 72 -11.25 -2.65 1.96
CA THR A 72 -11.97 -2.86 3.22
C THR A 72 -11.09 -2.72 4.46
N MET A 73 -9.80 -2.36 4.32
CA MET A 73 -8.88 -2.09 5.44
C MET A 73 -8.94 -0.65 5.98
N LYS A 74 -9.95 0.14 5.58
CA LYS A 74 -10.16 1.50 6.08
C LYS A 74 -10.44 1.55 7.58
#